data_AF-A0A1D6GTG6-F1
#
_entry.id   AF-A0A1D6GTG6-F1
#
_cell.length_a   1.000
_cell.length_b   1.000
_cell.length_c   1.000
_cell.angle_alpha   90.00
_cell.angle_beta   90.00
_cell.angle_gamma   90.00
#
_symmetry.space_group_name_H-M   'P 1'
#
loop_
_entity.id
_entity.type
_entity.pdbx_description
1 polymer ?
#
loop_
_entity_poly.entity_id
_entity_poly.type
_entity_poly.pdbx_seq_one_letter_code
_entity_poly.pdbx_strand_id
1 'polypeptide(L)'
;MHIQESLRIFEELQDVDYLARSCSRAMKAVGVVEASCEAIFQLVMSMDTSRFEWDCSFQYGSLVEEVDGHTAILYHRLQLDWFPMFVWPRDLCYVRYWRRNDDGSYGWYSVVLFQSREHQNCGPQPGFVRAHIESGGFNISPLKSRNGRIRTQVQHLMQIDLKGWGVGYVPSFQQHCLLHMLNSVAGTNKLLNKIYMVSLLIFCVVHRLREWFSQSDESQVLPRIPVMVNMTQSVSSKKGRKAQESTTQTGIQMDPSRHSTVLEEESDEDDEFLIPESEPEPSNLEDAADVRKSGRNEEDSDLIDLSGFSGNLRRDDRDSSRDCWRMSDGNNFRVRSKNFVYDKSKIPAGKPLMELVAVDWFKDAKRMDHVARRKGCAVQVAAEKGLFALAINLQVPGTTNYSMVFYFVTKKLIPNSLLQRFVDGDDEFRNSRFKLIPSVPKGSWIVRQSVGSTPCLLGKAVDITYIRGSNYLEIDVDIGSSTVANGVLGLVCGVITTLVVDMAFLVQANTYDELPERLIGAVRMSHIELSSAIVPVLED
;
A
#
# COMPACT_ATOMS: atom_id res chain seq x y z
N MET A 1 25.40 7.31 -3.84
CA MET A 1 25.20 6.08 -4.65
C MET A 1 26.53 5.31 -4.68
N HIS A 2 26.59 4.12 -4.09
CA HIS A 2 27.74 3.20 -4.27
C HIS A 2 27.30 2.01 -5.11
N ILE A 3 28.08 1.72 -6.15
CA ILE A 3 27.90 0.58 -7.04
C ILE A 3 29.08 -0.35 -6.78
N GLN A 4 28.82 -1.52 -6.22
CA GLN A 4 29.78 -2.62 -6.17
C GLN A 4 29.05 -3.85 -6.70
N GLU A 5 29.55 -4.44 -7.79
CA GLU A 5 29.08 -5.70 -8.36
C GLU A 5 27.54 -5.84 -8.50
N SER A 6 26.90 -4.94 -9.24
CA SER A 6 25.45 -4.93 -9.53
C SER A 6 24.49 -4.71 -8.35
N LEU A 7 25.00 -4.55 -7.11
CA LEU A 7 24.24 -4.18 -5.92
C LEU A 7 24.29 -2.66 -5.73
N ARG A 8 23.13 -2.03 -5.50
CA ARG A 8 22.99 -0.59 -5.28
C ARG A 8 22.39 -0.33 -3.91
N ILE A 9 23.02 0.55 -3.12
CA ILE A 9 22.48 1.03 -1.84
C ILE A 9 22.03 2.48 -2.00
N PHE A 10 20.84 2.75 -1.49
CA PHE A 10 20.22 4.07 -1.42
C PHE A 10 19.88 4.37 0.02
N GLU A 11 20.09 5.61 0.39
CA GLU A 11 19.44 6.17 1.56
C GLU A 11 18.16 6.83 1.09
N GLU A 12 17.03 6.49 1.71
CA GLU A 12 15.77 7.13 1.39
C GLU A 12 15.62 8.40 2.25
N LEU A 13 15.63 9.56 1.59
CA LEU A 13 15.34 10.82 2.23
C LEU A 13 13.86 10.85 2.61
N GLN A 14 13.59 10.92 3.91
CA GLN A 14 12.24 11.16 4.40
C GLN A 14 11.92 12.64 4.21
N ASP A 15 10.95 12.96 3.34
CA ASP A 15 10.34 14.31 3.25
C ASP A 15 9.49 14.56 4.50
N VAL A 16 10.14 14.76 5.63
CA VAL A 16 9.46 15.07 6.90
C VAL A 16 10.01 16.40 7.40
N ASP A 17 9.15 17.43 7.40
CA ASP A 17 9.40 18.77 7.96
C ASP A 17 9.58 18.77 9.50
N TYR A 18 9.70 17.58 10.10
CA TYR A 18 9.89 17.38 11.53
C TYR A 18 11.12 16.51 11.74
N LEU A 19 12.14 17.10 12.37
CA LEU A 19 13.26 16.39 13.00
C LEU A 19 12.70 15.50 14.12
N ALA A 20 12.19 14.32 13.76
CA ALA A 20 11.87 13.30 14.73
C ALA A 20 13.17 12.90 15.45
N ARG A 21 13.11 12.93 16.78
CA ARG A 21 14.23 12.69 17.71
C ARG A 21 14.83 11.27 17.65
N SER A 22 14.50 10.44 16.65
CA SER A 22 15.07 9.11 16.45
C SER A 22 15.98 9.07 15.22
N CYS A 23 17.25 8.71 15.45
CA CYS A 23 18.34 8.74 14.47
C CYS A 23 18.29 7.59 13.43
N SER A 24 17.12 7.03 13.09
CA SER A 24 16.99 5.89 12.18
C SER A 24 16.57 6.35 10.78
N ARG A 25 17.52 6.39 9.85
CA ARG A 25 17.29 6.65 8.42
C ARG A 25 16.80 5.37 7.75
N ALA A 26 15.89 5.49 6.79
CA ALA A 26 15.45 4.37 5.96
C ALA A 26 16.54 4.06 4.92
N MET A 27 16.95 2.79 4.88
CA MET A 27 17.98 2.31 3.96
C MET A 27 17.34 1.33 2.99
N LYS A 28 17.76 1.38 1.72
CA LYS A 28 17.30 0.50 0.66
C LYS A 28 18.50 -0.12 -0.05
N ALA A 29 18.50 -1.44 -0.23
CA ALA A 29 19.42 -2.12 -1.14
C ALA A 29 18.65 -2.77 -2.27
N VAL A 30 19.21 -2.73 -3.47
CA VAL A 30 18.63 -3.32 -4.68
C VAL A 30 19.67 -4.19 -5.37
N GLY A 31 19.35 -5.46 -5.55
CA GLY A 31 20.19 -6.43 -6.24
C GLY A 31 19.39 -7.25 -7.25
N VAL A 32 20.10 -7.89 -8.18
CA VAL A 32 19.51 -8.86 -9.10
C VAL A 32 20.01 -10.25 -8.74
N VAL A 33 19.08 -11.18 -8.59
CA VAL A 33 19.32 -12.58 -8.24
C VAL A 33 18.94 -13.46 -9.44
N GLU A 34 19.80 -14.42 -9.80
CA GLU A 34 19.54 -15.40 -10.85
C GLU A 34 18.69 -16.56 -10.32
N ALA A 35 17.46 -16.26 -9.88
CA ALA A 35 16.50 -17.25 -9.39
C ALA A 35 15.07 -16.78 -9.68
N SER A 36 14.08 -17.68 -9.56
CA SER A 36 12.66 -17.33 -9.70
C SER A 36 12.17 -16.53 -8.49
N CYS A 37 11.13 -15.71 -8.69
CA CYS A 37 10.44 -15.02 -7.60
C CYS A 37 9.99 -16.00 -6.50
N GLU A 38 9.55 -17.21 -6.86
CA GLU A 38 9.08 -18.24 -5.90
C GLU A 38 10.18 -18.67 -4.95
N ALA A 39 11.33 -19.04 -5.50
CA ALA A 39 12.42 -19.54 -4.70
C ALA A 39 12.89 -18.47 -3.71
N ILE A 40 13.01 -17.22 -4.17
CA ILE A 40 13.43 -16.09 -3.34
C ILE A 40 12.39 -15.79 -2.27
N PHE A 41 11.10 -15.74 -2.63
CA PHE A 41 10.03 -15.50 -1.67
C PHE A 41 9.97 -16.57 -0.60
N GLN A 42 10.02 -17.86 -0.96
CA GLN A 42 10.01 -18.97 0.01
C GLN A 42 11.19 -18.89 0.96
N LEU A 43 12.39 -18.59 0.42
CA LEU A 43 13.59 -18.41 1.24
C LEU A 43 13.43 -17.25 2.23
N VAL A 44 12.93 -16.10 1.79
CA VAL A 44 12.67 -14.91 2.65
C VAL A 44 11.59 -15.19 3.71
N MET A 45 10.60 -16.01 3.38
CA MET A 45 9.48 -16.36 4.27
C MET A 45 9.85 -17.42 5.30
N SER A 46 10.86 -18.24 5.04
CA SER A 46 11.37 -19.20 6.01
C SER A 46 11.93 -18.49 7.25
N MET A 47 11.65 -19.08 8.42
CA MET A 47 12.19 -18.65 9.73
C MET A 47 12.86 -19.83 10.45
N ASP A 48 13.12 -20.92 9.73
CA ASP A 48 13.78 -22.09 10.28
C ASP A 48 15.31 -21.88 10.34
N THR A 49 16.04 -22.91 10.76
CA THR A 49 17.49 -22.84 10.89
C THR A 49 18.18 -22.55 9.55
N SER A 50 17.64 -22.94 8.39
CA SER A 50 18.27 -22.67 7.08
C SER A 50 18.48 -21.17 6.82
N ARG A 51 17.71 -20.30 7.50
CA ARG A 51 17.85 -18.85 7.35
C ARG A 51 19.23 -18.29 7.73
N PHE A 52 19.94 -18.89 8.69
CA PHE A 52 21.29 -18.40 9.07
C PHE A 52 22.30 -18.51 7.91
N GLU A 53 22.03 -19.38 6.92
CA GLU A 53 22.96 -19.66 5.83
C GLU A 53 23.09 -18.43 4.89
N TRP A 54 21.98 -17.72 4.67
CA TRP A 54 21.92 -16.53 3.83
C TRP A 54 21.70 -15.22 4.59
N ASP A 55 21.01 -15.22 5.73
CA ASP A 55 20.79 -14.02 6.56
C ASP A 55 21.80 -13.99 7.71
N CYS A 56 22.93 -13.31 7.51
CA CYS A 56 23.97 -13.20 8.52
C CYS A 56 23.56 -12.41 9.78
N SER A 57 22.39 -11.76 9.75
CA SER A 57 21.83 -11.06 10.91
C SER A 57 20.86 -11.93 11.71
N PHE A 58 20.53 -13.12 11.21
CA PHE A 58 19.57 -14.01 11.84
C PHE A 58 20.25 -14.93 12.86
N GLN A 59 19.82 -14.86 14.12
CA GLN A 59 20.23 -15.80 15.15
C GLN A 59 19.15 -16.87 15.41
N TYR A 60 17.90 -16.44 15.52
CA TYR A 60 16.77 -17.31 15.85
C TYR A 60 15.46 -16.63 15.45
N GLY A 61 14.48 -17.42 15.02
CA GLY A 61 13.16 -16.96 14.63
C GLY A 61 12.08 -17.95 15.03
N SER A 62 10.90 -17.44 15.35
CA SER A 62 9.72 -18.26 15.60
C SER A 62 8.44 -17.52 15.22
N LEU A 63 7.44 -18.27 14.76
CA LEU A 63 6.09 -17.75 14.67
C LEU A 63 5.50 -17.60 16.07
N VAL A 64 4.97 -16.41 16.36
CA VAL A 64 4.22 -16.13 17.59
C VAL A 64 2.75 -16.40 17.35
N GLU A 65 2.20 -15.87 16.26
CA GLU A 65 0.79 -16.00 15.90
C GLU A 65 0.64 -15.89 14.39
N GLU A 66 -0.13 -16.80 13.80
CA GLU A 66 -0.62 -16.65 12.44
C GLU A 66 -1.97 -15.93 12.53
N VAL A 67 -2.00 -14.67 12.08
CA VAL A 67 -3.20 -13.84 12.15
C VAL A 67 -4.16 -14.25 11.05
N ASP A 68 -3.62 -14.42 9.83
CA ASP A 68 -4.33 -14.90 8.65
C ASP A 68 -3.33 -15.47 7.61
N GLY A 69 -3.82 -15.88 6.43
CA GLY A 69 -2.99 -16.45 5.36
C GLY A 69 -2.02 -15.48 4.66
N HIS A 70 -2.00 -14.21 5.05
CA HIS A 70 -1.16 -13.12 4.52
C HIS A 70 -0.44 -12.32 5.61
N THR A 71 -0.69 -12.60 6.89
CA THR A 71 -0.24 -11.82 8.04
C THR A 71 0.18 -12.75 9.18
N ALA A 72 1.39 -12.55 9.69
CA ALA A 72 1.93 -13.32 10.80
C ALA A 72 2.70 -12.44 11.77
N ILE A 73 2.64 -12.74 13.07
CA ILE A 73 3.47 -12.11 14.10
C ILE A 73 4.68 -13.01 14.35
N LEU A 74 5.87 -12.44 14.23
CA LEU A 74 7.13 -13.14 14.36
C LEU A 74 7.95 -12.61 15.53
N TYR A 75 8.65 -13.52 16.19
CA TYR A 75 9.75 -13.23 17.10
C TYR A 75 11.07 -13.50 16.40
N HIS A 76 12.04 -12.59 16.50
CA HIS A 76 13.33 -12.69 15.82
C HIS A 76 14.44 -12.15 16.72
N ARG A 77 15.52 -12.92 16.89
CA ARG A 77 16.77 -12.48 17.53
C ARG A 77 17.82 -12.14 16.49
N LEU A 78 18.40 -10.95 16.63
CA LEU A 78 19.43 -10.46 15.72
C LEU A 78 20.83 -10.84 16.20
N GLN A 79 21.64 -11.38 15.29
CA GLN A 79 23.08 -11.55 15.43
C GLN A 79 23.78 -10.26 14.96
N LEU A 80 24.42 -9.55 15.90
CA LEU A 80 25.08 -8.26 15.66
C LEU A 80 26.57 -8.34 16.03
N ASP A 81 27.24 -9.42 15.61
CA ASP A 81 28.61 -9.78 15.99
C ASP A 81 29.69 -8.79 15.51
N TRP A 82 29.30 -7.82 14.69
CA TRP A 82 30.19 -6.78 14.18
C TRP A 82 30.57 -5.74 15.25
N PHE A 83 29.99 -5.79 16.46
CA PHE A 83 30.32 -4.87 17.56
C PHE A 83 30.05 -5.43 18.99
N PRO A 84 30.76 -6.48 19.46
CA PRO A 84 30.41 -7.21 20.69
C PRO A 84 30.61 -6.43 22.00
N MET A 85 31.33 -5.31 22.00
CA MET A 85 31.75 -4.61 23.23
C MET A 85 30.75 -3.59 23.77
N PHE A 86 29.79 -3.10 22.97
CA PHE A 86 28.89 -1.99 23.38
C PHE A 86 27.43 -2.14 22.91
N VAL A 87 27.08 -3.31 22.39
CA VAL A 87 25.79 -3.58 21.75
C VAL A 87 25.25 -4.88 22.36
N TRP A 88 24.30 -4.75 23.30
CA TRP A 88 23.56 -5.89 23.85
C TRP A 88 22.85 -6.69 22.74
N PRO A 89 22.58 -7.98 22.91
CA PRO A 89 21.76 -8.73 21.95
C PRO A 89 20.42 -8.03 21.68
N ARG A 90 19.97 -8.05 20.42
CA ARG A 90 18.68 -7.43 20.03
C ARG A 90 17.65 -8.51 19.72
N ASP A 91 16.44 -8.28 20.19
CA ASP A 91 15.28 -9.03 19.76
C ASP A 91 14.22 -8.11 19.12
N LEU A 92 13.31 -8.72 18.38
CA LEU A 92 12.26 -8.08 17.62
C LEU A 92 10.96 -8.87 17.79
N CYS A 93 9.86 -8.12 17.84
CA CYS A 93 8.51 -8.64 17.65
C CYS A 93 7.85 -7.78 16.59
N TYR A 94 7.51 -8.38 15.45
CA TYR A 94 6.97 -7.63 14.32
C TYR A 94 5.90 -8.43 13.59
N VAL A 95 4.96 -7.69 13.01
CA VAL A 95 4.03 -8.20 12.03
C VAL A 95 4.75 -8.30 10.70
N ARG A 96 4.64 -9.46 10.07
CA ARG A 96 5.00 -9.72 8.68
C ARG A 96 3.72 -9.83 7.87
N TYR A 97 3.50 -8.88 6.96
CA TYR A 97 2.43 -8.93 5.97
C TYR A 97 3.01 -9.26 4.60
N TRP A 98 2.33 -10.05 3.77
CA TRP A 98 2.77 -10.33 2.42
C TRP A 98 1.64 -10.42 1.41
N ARG A 99 1.92 -9.96 0.19
CA ARG A 99 1.04 -10.14 -0.97
C ARG A 99 1.83 -10.67 -2.16
N ARG A 100 1.14 -11.47 -2.98
CA ARG A 100 1.63 -11.95 -4.27
C ARG A 100 0.62 -11.49 -5.31
N ASN A 101 1.10 -10.79 -6.32
CA ASN A 101 0.27 -10.30 -7.41
C ASN A 101 0.75 -11.00 -8.68
N ASP A 102 -0.17 -11.61 -9.42
CA ASP A 102 0.10 -12.22 -10.71
C ASP A 102 -0.33 -11.24 -11.80
N ASP A 103 0.65 -10.57 -12.42
CA ASP A 103 0.39 -9.55 -13.44
C ASP A 103 0.06 -10.13 -14.82
N GLY A 104 0.02 -11.46 -14.95
CA GLY A 104 -0.38 -12.18 -16.16
C GLY A 104 0.50 -11.97 -17.39
N SER A 105 1.47 -11.05 -17.38
CA SER A 105 2.26 -10.68 -18.56
C SER A 105 3.75 -10.95 -18.41
N TYR A 106 4.31 -10.91 -17.19
CA TYR A 106 5.75 -11.15 -16.96
C TYR A 106 6.08 -11.99 -15.71
N GLY A 107 5.06 -12.45 -14.99
CA GLY A 107 5.17 -13.35 -13.86
C GLY A 107 4.90 -12.62 -12.54
N TRP A 108 4.52 -13.37 -11.51
CA TRP A 108 4.08 -12.75 -10.27
C TRP A 108 5.21 -12.02 -9.52
N TYR A 109 4.87 -10.87 -8.95
CA TYR A 109 5.72 -10.13 -8.01
C TYR A 109 5.20 -10.30 -6.58
N SER A 110 6.07 -10.14 -5.60
CA SER A 110 5.68 -10.21 -4.20
C SER A 110 6.27 -9.10 -3.37
N VAL A 111 5.47 -8.68 -2.39
CA VAL A 111 5.86 -7.68 -1.41
C VAL A 111 5.71 -8.32 -0.04
N VAL A 112 6.77 -8.26 0.76
CA VAL A 112 6.81 -8.71 2.15
C VAL A 112 7.15 -7.51 3.01
N LEU A 113 6.34 -7.21 4.02
CA LEU A 113 6.43 -6.01 4.83
C LEU A 113 6.59 -6.36 6.29
N PHE A 114 7.42 -5.60 7.00
CA PHE A 114 7.73 -5.77 8.42
C PHE A 114 7.44 -4.48 9.18
N GLN A 115 6.73 -4.58 10.29
CA GLN A 115 6.54 -3.47 11.23
C GLN A 115 6.51 -4.01 12.66
N SER A 116 7.30 -3.41 13.56
CA SER A 116 7.30 -3.81 14.96
C SER A 116 5.96 -3.53 15.63
N ARG A 117 5.52 -4.48 16.47
CA ARG A 117 4.27 -4.39 17.23
C ARG A 117 4.46 -5.03 18.60
N GLU A 118 3.75 -4.51 19.59
CA GLU A 118 3.63 -5.15 20.90
C GLU A 118 2.62 -6.30 20.82
N HIS A 119 2.93 -7.41 21.49
CA HIS A 119 2.07 -8.59 21.50
C HIS A 119 2.11 -9.26 22.87
N GLN A 120 0.95 -9.68 23.38
CA GLN A 120 0.81 -10.27 24.72
C GLN A 120 1.69 -11.52 24.89
N ASN A 121 1.77 -12.34 23.84
CA ASN A 121 2.58 -13.57 23.84
C ASN A 121 4.05 -13.33 23.46
N CYS A 122 4.48 -12.08 23.23
CA CYS A 122 5.84 -11.76 22.79
C CYS A 122 6.42 -10.52 23.49
N GLY A 123 6.42 -10.56 24.83
CA GLY A 123 7.02 -9.52 25.67
C GLY A 123 8.55 -9.43 25.56
N PRO A 124 9.17 -8.35 26.07
CA PRO A 124 10.62 -8.18 26.13
C PRO A 124 11.30 -9.35 26.84
N GLN A 125 12.41 -9.84 26.26
CA GLN A 125 13.14 -10.99 26.81
C GLN A 125 14.33 -10.55 27.68
N PRO A 126 14.59 -11.18 28.84
CA PRO A 126 15.76 -10.90 29.65
C PRO A 126 17.06 -11.07 28.86
N GLY A 127 17.97 -10.10 28.98
CA GLY A 127 19.26 -10.10 28.28
C GLY A 127 19.21 -9.56 26.84
N PHE A 128 18.04 -9.16 26.34
CA PHE A 128 17.87 -8.56 25.02
C PHE A 128 17.33 -7.13 25.12
N VAL A 129 17.78 -6.27 24.21
CA VAL A 129 17.18 -4.95 23.96
C VAL A 129 16.20 -5.08 22.80
N ARG A 130 14.92 -4.79 23.03
CA ARG A 130 13.88 -4.82 22.00
C ARG A 130 14.11 -3.71 20.98
N ALA A 131 14.61 -4.08 19.82
CA ALA A 131 14.70 -3.18 18.67
C ALA A 131 13.30 -2.88 18.12
N HIS A 132 13.18 -1.80 17.36
CA HIS A 132 11.93 -1.34 16.77
C HIS A 132 12.11 -1.09 15.28
N ILE A 133 11.48 -1.92 14.46
CA ILE A 133 11.35 -1.72 13.01
C ILE A 133 10.20 -0.74 12.80
N GLU A 134 10.53 0.49 12.38
CA GLU A 134 9.55 1.47 11.94
C GLU A 134 8.90 1.03 10.63
N SER A 135 9.74 0.54 9.71
CA SER A 135 9.35 0.12 8.36
C SER A 135 10.43 -0.79 7.80
N GLY A 136 10.07 -1.96 7.29
CA GLY A 136 11.01 -2.80 6.55
C GLY A 136 10.30 -3.76 5.60
N GLY A 137 11.04 -4.43 4.73
CA GLY A 137 10.43 -5.40 3.82
C GLY A 137 11.24 -5.70 2.57
N PHE A 138 10.70 -6.62 1.77
CA PHE A 138 11.22 -7.03 0.47
C PHE A 138 10.22 -6.72 -0.63
N ASN A 139 10.71 -6.20 -1.75
CA ASN A 139 10.01 -6.22 -3.04
C ASN A 139 10.77 -7.17 -3.97
N ILE A 140 10.08 -8.18 -4.48
CA ILE A 140 10.62 -9.24 -5.32
C ILE A 140 9.84 -9.19 -6.63
N SER A 141 10.49 -8.75 -7.70
CA SER A 141 9.85 -8.51 -9.00
C SER A 141 10.63 -9.20 -10.12
N PRO A 142 9.95 -9.87 -11.07
CA PRO A 142 10.64 -10.49 -12.20
C PRO A 142 11.31 -9.43 -13.08
N LEU A 143 12.42 -9.80 -13.72
CA LEU A 143 13.06 -9.02 -14.77
C LEU A 143 13.01 -9.79 -16.08
N LYS A 144 13.03 -9.05 -17.20
CA LYS A 144 13.18 -9.66 -18.53
C LYS A 144 14.43 -10.56 -18.54
N SER A 145 14.22 -11.80 -18.98
CA SER A 145 15.28 -12.79 -19.11
C SER A 145 16.43 -12.24 -19.96
N ARG A 146 17.66 -12.49 -19.54
CA ARG A 146 18.87 -12.14 -20.30
C ARG A 146 19.60 -13.43 -20.62
N ASN A 147 19.79 -13.70 -21.91
CA ASN A 147 20.44 -14.93 -22.40
C ASN A 147 19.74 -16.22 -21.93
N GLY A 148 18.41 -16.21 -21.79
CA GLY A 148 17.62 -17.36 -21.35
C GLY A 148 17.65 -17.61 -19.83
N ARG A 149 18.43 -16.85 -19.06
CA ARG A 149 18.45 -16.96 -17.59
C ARG A 149 17.35 -16.14 -16.93
N ILE A 150 16.64 -16.78 -16.00
CA ILE A 150 15.67 -16.11 -15.14
C ILE A 150 16.42 -15.12 -14.24
N ARG A 151 15.86 -13.92 -14.10
CA ARG A 151 16.42 -12.86 -13.27
C ARG A 151 15.32 -12.21 -12.49
N THR A 152 15.55 -12.02 -11.20
CA THR A 152 14.60 -11.38 -10.30
C THR A 152 15.29 -10.22 -9.61
N GLN A 153 14.65 -9.06 -9.61
CA GLN A 153 15.10 -7.91 -8.83
C GLN A 153 14.58 -8.06 -7.40
N VAL A 154 15.49 -7.92 -6.44
CA VAL A 154 15.18 -7.93 -5.01
C VAL A 154 15.53 -6.56 -4.45
N GLN A 155 14.55 -5.88 -3.88
CA GLN A 155 14.73 -4.66 -3.11
C GLN A 155 14.49 -4.99 -1.64
N HIS A 156 15.45 -4.70 -0.77
CA HIS A 156 15.29 -4.83 0.67
C HIS A 156 15.35 -3.43 1.29
N LEU A 157 14.30 -3.05 2.00
CA LEU A 157 14.21 -1.78 2.72
C LEU A 157 14.14 -2.05 4.22
N MET A 158 14.86 -1.24 5.02
CA MET A 158 14.79 -1.31 6.48
C MET A 158 15.03 0.07 7.10
N GLN A 159 14.15 0.43 8.03
CA GLN A 159 14.25 1.52 8.97
C GLN A 159 14.03 0.93 10.35
N ILE A 160 15.12 0.82 11.12
CA ILE A 160 15.14 0.14 12.40
C ILE A 160 15.85 1.00 13.45
N ASP A 161 15.22 1.19 14.61
CA ASP A 161 15.85 1.70 15.82
C ASP A 161 16.27 0.53 16.71
N LEU A 162 17.58 0.31 16.81
CA LEU A 162 18.15 -0.76 17.63
C LEU A 162 18.09 -0.46 19.15
N LYS A 163 17.73 0.77 19.55
CA LYS A 163 17.63 1.28 20.94
C LYS A 163 18.89 1.03 21.80
N GLY A 164 18.94 1.63 23.00
CA GLY A 164 19.94 1.31 24.03
C GLY A 164 21.40 1.62 23.68
N TRP A 165 21.70 2.79 23.10
CA TRP A 165 23.07 3.18 22.72
C TRP A 165 23.70 4.15 23.72
N GLY A 166 24.88 3.82 24.25
CA GLY A 166 25.61 4.64 25.23
C GLY A 166 26.40 5.84 24.66
N VAL A 167 26.38 6.11 23.35
CA VAL A 167 27.28 7.08 22.67
C VAL A 167 26.53 8.19 21.92
N GLY A 168 25.39 8.65 22.46
CA GLY A 168 24.53 9.65 21.82
C GLY A 168 25.07 11.11 21.77
N TYR A 169 26.37 11.38 21.92
CA TYR A 169 26.86 12.72 22.30
C TYR A 169 27.86 13.43 21.37
N VAL A 170 28.20 12.94 20.16
CA VAL A 170 29.15 13.69 19.28
C VAL A 170 28.72 13.72 17.80
N PRO A 171 28.05 14.78 17.34
CA PRO A 171 27.62 14.95 15.94
C PRO A 171 28.76 15.11 14.92
N SER A 172 29.87 15.76 15.30
CA SER A 172 30.97 16.10 14.38
C SER A 172 31.85 14.90 13.96
N PHE A 173 31.82 13.81 14.73
CA PHE A 173 32.62 12.62 14.45
C PHE A 173 31.97 11.69 13.40
N GLN A 174 30.67 11.86 13.15
CA GLN A 174 29.89 11.01 12.25
C GLN A 174 30.24 11.20 10.76
N GLN A 175 30.66 12.41 10.36
CA GLN A 175 30.98 12.71 8.97
C GLN A 175 32.42 12.33 8.57
N HIS A 176 33.38 12.31 9.51
CA HIS A 176 34.79 12.04 9.17
C HIS A 176 35.07 10.54 8.96
N CYS A 177 34.34 9.65 9.66
CA CYS A 177 34.42 8.20 9.44
C CYS A 177 33.71 7.74 8.15
N LEU A 178 32.87 8.61 7.56
CA LEU A 178 32.07 8.34 6.35
C LEU A 178 32.93 8.13 5.10
N LEU A 179 34.05 8.84 4.99
CA LEU A 179 34.92 8.83 3.82
C LEU A 179 36.00 7.73 3.85
N HIS A 180 36.32 7.17 5.02
CA HIS A 180 37.47 6.27 5.18
C HIS A 180 37.10 4.77 5.26
N MET A 181 35.82 4.42 5.50
CA MET A 181 35.35 3.03 5.58
C MET A 181 34.91 2.41 4.24
N LEU A 182 34.79 3.22 3.18
CA LEU A 182 34.42 2.73 1.85
C LEU A 182 35.61 2.16 1.04
N ASN A 183 36.83 2.22 1.59
CA ASN A 183 38.04 1.69 0.98
C ASN A 183 38.62 0.43 1.64
N SER A 184 37.91 -0.22 2.56
CA SER A 184 38.40 -1.48 3.16
C SER A 184 37.28 -2.44 3.53
N VAL A 185 36.85 -3.25 2.56
CA VAL A 185 36.26 -4.57 2.84
C VAL A 185 37.40 -5.58 2.93
N ALA A 186 38.19 -5.45 4.00
CA ALA A 186 39.10 -6.47 4.54
C ALA A 186 39.80 -5.83 5.74
N GLY A 187 39.30 -6.11 6.94
CA GLY A 187 39.99 -5.88 8.19
C GLY A 187 40.36 -4.43 8.50
N THR A 188 39.49 -3.68 9.17
CA THR A 188 39.92 -2.70 10.19
C THR A 188 38.77 -2.28 11.07
N ASN A 189 38.90 -2.55 12.38
CA ASN A 189 38.02 -2.06 13.44
C ASN A 189 38.12 -0.53 13.57
N LYS A 190 37.12 0.22 13.09
CA LYS A 190 36.80 1.57 13.60
C LYS A 190 35.29 1.84 13.59
N LEU A 191 34.84 2.44 14.69
CA LEU A 191 33.48 2.84 15.08
C LEU A 191 32.48 3.02 13.92
N LEU A 192 31.56 2.05 13.74
CA LEU A 192 30.44 2.15 12.80
C LEU A 192 29.30 2.97 13.43
N ASN A 193 28.91 4.07 12.79
CA ASN A 193 27.70 4.82 13.13
C ASN A 193 26.44 3.93 12.89
N LYS A 194 25.34 4.17 13.62
CA LYS A 194 24.06 3.43 13.51
C LYS A 194 23.58 3.26 12.07
N ILE A 195 23.75 4.31 11.27
CA ILE A 195 23.37 4.35 9.84
C ILE A 195 24.14 3.29 9.03
N TYR A 196 25.43 3.08 9.30
CA TYR A 196 26.22 2.06 8.61
C TYR A 196 25.84 0.65 9.00
N MET A 197 25.40 0.43 10.24
CA MET A 197 24.97 -0.91 10.66
C MET A 197 23.72 -1.32 9.91
N VAL A 198 22.73 -0.43 9.73
CA VAL A 198 21.55 -0.74 8.91
C VAL A 198 21.93 -0.93 7.45
N SER A 199 22.80 -0.09 6.89
CA SER A 199 23.33 -0.26 5.53
C SER A 199 24.02 -1.61 5.33
N LEU A 200 24.85 -2.02 6.30
CA LEU A 200 25.60 -3.28 6.25
C LEU A 200 24.67 -4.48 6.41
N LEU A 201 23.68 -4.42 7.32
CA LEU A 201 22.65 -5.44 7.49
C LEU A 201 21.94 -5.72 6.16
N ILE A 202 21.38 -4.70 5.52
CA ILE A 202 20.63 -4.87 4.27
C ILE A 202 21.55 -5.33 3.13
N PHE A 203 22.76 -4.75 3.02
CA PHE A 203 23.73 -5.13 2.00
C PHE A 203 24.12 -6.61 2.12
N CYS A 204 24.50 -7.06 3.32
CA CYS A 204 24.90 -8.44 3.54
C CYS A 204 23.76 -9.41 3.22
N VAL A 205 22.53 -9.07 3.60
CA VAL A 205 21.34 -9.89 3.29
C VAL A 205 21.14 -10.04 1.78
N VAL A 206 21.12 -8.94 1.02
CA VAL A 206 20.89 -9.01 -0.45
C VAL A 206 22.08 -9.67 -1.16
N HIS A 207 23.31 -9.42 -0.71
CA HIS A 207 24.50 -10.05 -1.25
C HIS A 207 24.49 -11.56 -1.04
N ARG A 208 24.20 -12.01 0.19
CA ARG A 208 24.18 -13.43 0.54
C ARG A 208 23.02 -14.19 -0.09
N LEU A 209 21.87 -13.55 -0.29
CA LEU A 209 20.79 -14.10 -1.14
C LEU A 209 21.29 -14.40 -2.56
N ARG A 210 22.04 -13.47 -3.16
CA ARG A 210 22.62 -13.67 -4.49
C ARG A 210 23.65 -14.81 -4.49
N GLU A 211 24.54 -14.85 -3.51
CA GLU A 211 25.55 -15.92 -3.38
C GLU A 211 24.91 -17.29 -3.18
N TRP A 212 23.88 -17.39 -2.34
CA TRP A 212 23.13 -18.62 -2.08
C TRP A 212 22.62 -19.25 -3.38
N PHE A 213 21.92 -18.47 -4.21
CA PHE A 213 21.41 -18.99 -5.48
C PHE A 213 22.50 -19.22 -6.52
N SER A 214 23.62 -18.47 -6.47
CA SER A 214 24.77 -18.73 -7.35
C SER A 214 25.49 -20.04 -7.03
N GLN A 215 25.37 -20.55 -5.81
CA GLN A 215 26.00 -21.80 -5.36
C GLN A 215 25.07 -23.02 -5.52
N SER A 216 23.76 -22.80 -5.66
CA SER A 216 22.73 -23.85 -5.59
C SER A 216 22.35 -24.50 -6.93
N ASP A 217 23.10 -24.24 -8.02
CA ASP A 217 22.74 -24.55 -9.41
C ASP A 217 22.70 -26.06 -9.79
N GLU A 218 22.56 -26.98 -8.84
CA GLU A 218 22.48 -28.43 -9.11
C GLU A 218 21.30 -29.19 -8.48
N SER A 219 20.28 -28.55 -7.87
CA SER A 219 19.13 -29.32 -7.36
C SER A 219 17.77 -28.73 -7.70
N GLN A 220 17.00 -29.49 -8.49
CA GLN A 220 15.58 -29.29 -8.71
C GLN A 220 14.84 -29.39 -7.37
N VAL A 221 14.39 -28.27 -6.82
CA VAL A 221 13.52 -28.25 -5.65
C VAL A 221 12.08 -28.43 -6.13
N LEU A 222 11.53 -29.64 -5.95
CA LEU A 222 10.10 -29.91 -6.07
C LEU A 222 9.31 -29.13 -4.99
N PRO A 223 8.14 -28.56 -5.31
CA PRO A 223 7.36 -27.79 -4.35
C PRO A 223 6.75 -28.71 -3.29
N ARG A 224 7.12 -28.52 -2.02
CA ARG A 224 6.36 -29.01 -0.86
C ARG A 224 5.95 -27.81 -0.02
N ILE A 225 4.65 -27.63 0.12
CA ILE A 225 4.04 -26.71 1.08
C ILE A 225 4.41 -27.23 2.49
N PRO A 226 5.17 -26.49 3.32
CA PRO A 226 5.37 -26.88 4.70
C PRO A 226 4.21 -26.34 5.54
N VAL A 227 3.35 -27.25 6.00
CA VAL A 227 2.51 -27.03 7.18
C VAL A 227 3.45 -26.98 8.38
N MET A 228 3.41 -25.90 9.17
CA MET A 228 4.20 -25.83 10.39
C MET A 228 3.74 -26.90 11.37
N VAL A 229 4.65 -27.78 11.78
CA VAL A 229 4.37 -28.78 12.82
C VAL A 229 5.19 -28.45 14.06
N ASN A 230 4.50 -28.32 15.20
CA ASN A 230 5.11 -28.21 16.52
C ASN A 230 6.04 -29.40 16.78
N MET A 231 7.34 -29.17 16.96
CA MET A 231 8.27 -30.20 17.38
C MET A 231 8.20 -30.43 18.88
N THR A 232 7.34 -31.37 19.31
CA THR A 232 7.51 -32.08 20.57
C THR A 232 8.20 -33.42 20.33
N GLN A 233 9.32 -33.66 21.01
CA GLN A 233 10.10 -34.89 20.93
C GLN A 233 9.26 -36.14 21.29
N SER A 234 9.28 -37.18 20.44
CA SER A 234 8.87 -38.52 20.86
C SER A 234 9.49 -39.64 19.99
N VAL A 235 9.53 -40.82 20.60
CA VAL A 235 10.45 -41.94 20.37
C VAL A 235 9.90 -42.97 19.36
N SER A 236 10.83 -43.57 18.60
CA SER A 236 10.72 -44.73 17.70
C SER A 236 9.62 -45.78 17.96
N SER A 237 8.90 -46.20 16.88
CA SER A 237 8.73 -47.63 16.53
C SER A 237 8.24 -47.85 15.08
N LYS A 238 8.65 -48.97 14.47
CA LYS A 238 8.50 -49.41 13.07
C LYS A 238 7.15 -50.10 12.77
N LYS A 239 6.55 -49.94 11.56
CA LYS A 239 6.24 -51.03 10.58
C LYS A 239 5.46 -50.59 9.31
N GLY A 240 6.11 -50.76 8.15
CA GLY A 240 5.69 -51.41 6.88
C GLY A 240 4.28 -51.29 6.21
N ARG A 241 4.28 -50.83 4.94
CA ARG A 241 3.86 -51.51 3.66
C ARG A 241 2.92 -50.73 2.68
N LYS A 242 3.48 -50.55 1.46
CA LYS A 242 3.00 -50.34 0.05
C LYS A 242 1.50 -50.41 -0.35
N ALA A 243 1.11 -49.54 -1.30
CA ALA A 243 0.61 -49.77 -2.69
C ALA A 243 -0.13 -48.51 -3.21
N GLN A 244 0.25 -47.82 -4.31
CA GLN A 244 0.10 -48.04 -5.77
C GLN A 244 -1.12 -47.32 -6.40
N GLU A 245 -0.86 -46.73 -7.58
CA GLU A 245 -1.57 -45.71 -8.39
C GLU A 245 -2.95 -46.08 -8.97
N SER A 246 -3.76 -45.09 -9.38
CA SER A 246 -4.20 -44.93 -10.79
C SER A 246 -5.07 -43.68 -11.02
N THR A 247 -4.79 -42.99 -12.13
CA THR A 247 -5.50 -41.84 -12.74
C THR A 247 -6.64 -42.30 -13.65
N THR A 248 -7.73 -41.55 -13.76
CA THR A 248 -8.51 -41.47 -15.03
C THR A 248 -9.30 -40.17 -15.14
N GLN A 249 -9.07 -39.44 -16.23
CA GLN A 249 -9.87 -38.31 -16.72
C GLN A 249 -11.03 -38.83 -17.59
N THR A 250 -12.16 -38.14 -17.59
CA THR A 250 -13.12 -38.12 -18.71
C THR A 250 -13.66 -36.70 -18.88
N GLY A 251 -13.61 -36.19 -20.10
CA GLY A 251 -14.15 -34.88 -20.50
C GLY A 251 -15.47 -35.02 -21.26
N ILE A 252 -16.24 -33.93 -21.32
CA ILE A 252 -17.36 -33.74 -22.27
C ILE A 252 -17.37 -32.30 -22.81
N GLN A 253 -17.61 -32.26 -24.12
CA GLN A 253 -17.88 -31.22 -25.13
C GLN A 253 -18.56 -29.90 -24.73
N MET A 254 -18.37 -28.86 -25.58
CA MET A 254 -19.46 -27.97 -26.04
C MET A 254 -19.15 -27.23 -27.36
N ASP A 255 -20.22 -27.03 -28.14
CA ASP A 255 -20.35 -26.43 -29.48
C ASP A 255 -20.69 -24.91 -29.37
N PRO A 256 -20.31 -24.00 -30.29
CA PRO A 256 -20.37 -22.56 -30.06
C PRO A 256 -21.50 -21.86 -30.84
N SER A 257 -22.27 -20.95 -30.20
CA SER A 257 -22.83 -19.80 -30.93
C SER A 257 -23.25 -18.62 -30.04
N ARG A 258 -22.98 -17.42 -30.57
CA ARG A 258 -23.48 -16.04 -30.27
C ARG A 258 -22.68 -15.20 -29.26
N HIS A 259 -21.74 -14.41 -29.81
CA HIS A 259 -20.98 -13.39 -29.09
C HIS A 259 -21.61 -12.00 -29.30
N SER A 260 -22.13 -11.39 -28.23
CA SER A 260 -22.13 -9.93 -28.09
C SER A 260 -20.77 -9.53 -27.54
N THR A 261 -20.12 -8.51 -28.10
CA THR A 261 -18.81 -8.04 -27.65
C THR A 261 -18.95 -7.22 -26.37
N VAL A 262 -18.95 -7.91 -25.24
CA VAL A 262 -18.65 -7.34 -23.91
C VAL A 262 -17.14 -7.19 -23.84
N LEU A 263 -16.61 -6.05 -23.39
CA LEU A 263 -15.18 -5.92 -23.11
C LEU A 263 -14.85 -6.94 -22.01
N GLU A 264 -13.91 -7.85 -22.28
CA GLU A 264 -13.43 -8.84 -21.30
C GLU A 264 -12.96 -8.11 -20.02
N GLU A 265 -13.17 -8.73 -18.86
CA GLU A 265 -12.79 -8.20 -17.55
C GLU A 265 -11.26 -8.07 -17.43
N GLU A 266 -10.67 -7.05 -18.05
CA GLU A 266 -9.25 -6.79 -17.93
C GLU A 266 -8.97 -5.95 -16.66
N SER A 267 -8.19 -6.56 -15.76
CA SER A 267 -7.68 -6.01 -14.50
C SER A 267 -6.70 -4.85 -14.77
N ASP A 268 -6.83 -3.74 -14.03
CA ASP A 268 -6.11 -2.47 -14.26
C ASP A 268 -4.65 -2.41 -13.77
N GLU A 269 -3.97 -3.53 -13.58
CA GLU A 269 -2.61 -3.57 -13.02
C GLU A 269 -1.50 -3.29 -14.06
N ASP A 270 -1.61 -2.18 -14.79
CA ASP A 270 -0.52 -1.71 -15.67
C ASP A 270 0.02 -0.34 -15.20
N ASP A 271 1.35 -0.36 -14.94
CA ASP A 271 2.37 0.69 -14.83
C ASP A 271 2.82 1.22 -13.44
N GLU A 272 4.06 0.86 -13.03
CA GLU A 272 4.90 1.69 -12.15
C GLU A 272 6.33 1.86 -12.72
N PHE A 273 6.90 3.04 -12.45
CA PHE A 273 8.30 3.50 -12.58
C PHE A 273 8.81 4.06 -13.92
N LEU A 274 8.60 5.37 -14.10
CA LEU A 274 9.62 6.25 -14.70
C LEU A 274 9.93 7.39 -13.71
N ILE A 275 11.19 7.44 -13.28
CA ILE A 275 11.78 8.51 -12.49
C ILE A 275 11.96 9.72 -13.42
N PRO A 276 11.42 10.92 -13.13
CA PRO A 276 11.77 12.10 -13.92
C PRO A 276 13.20 12.53 -13.57
N GLU A 277 14.11 12.44 -14.53
CA GLU A 277 15.37 13.20 -14.50
C GLU A 277 15.05 14.68 -14.77
N SER A 278 15.62 15.53 -13.93
CA SER A 278 15.52 16.99 -13.97
C SER A 278 16.52 17.62 -14.95
N GLU A 279 16.10 18.76 -15.51
CA GLU A 279 16.86 19.92 -16.04
C GLU A 279 16.67 20.22 -17.55
N PRO A 280 16.85 21.49 -17.99
CA PRO A 280 16.41 22.76 -17.40
C PRO A 280 15.65 23.65 -18.41
N GLU A 281 14.92 24.65 -17.89
CA GLU A 281 14.35 25.77 -18.68
C GLU A 281 15.42 26.55 -19.47
N PRO A 282 15.03 27.14 -20.62
CA PRO A 282 15.34 28.55 -20.77
C PRO A 282 14.16 29.41 -21.26
N SER A 283 14.18 30.62 -20.69
CA SER A 283 13.37 31.82 -20.84
C SER A 283 13.35 32.50 -22.23
N ASN A 284 12.20 33.10 -22.56
CA ASN A 284 11.94 34.50 -23.02
C ASN A 284 10.74 34.55 -23.99
N LEU A 285 9.62 35.22 -23.64
CA LEU A 285 9.22 36.61 -24.03
C LEU A 285 9.31 36.83 -25.55
N GLU A 286 8.37 37.37 -26.31
CA GLU A 286 7.05 38.03 -26.22
C GLU A 286 6.57 38.08 -27.69
N ASP A 287 5.27 38.03 -27.97
CA ASP A 287 4.62 39.00 -28.87
C ASP A 287 3.12 38.76 -29.05
N ALA A 288 2.44 39.88 -29.22
CA ALA A 288 1.07 40.14 -28.82
C ALA A 288 0.02 40.04 -29.94
N ALA A 289 -1.22 39.90 -29.47
CA ALA A 289 -2.46 40.50 -30.00
C ALA A 289 -2.95 40.13 -31.40
N ASP A 290 -4.14 39.52 -31.46
CA ASP A 290 -5.44 40.08 -31.88
C ASP A 290 -6.31 38.86 -32.31
N VAL A 291 -7.47 38.58 -31.74
CA VAL A 291 -8.76 39.13 -32.18
C VAL A 291 -9.78 38.92 -31.06
N ARG A 292 -10.37 40.01 -30.56
CA ARG A 292 -11.66 39.99 -29.85
C ARG A 292 -12.80 39.85 -30.87
N LYS A 293 -13.71 38.90 -30.66
CA LYS A 293 -15.16 39.19 -30.61
C LYS A 293 -16.03 37.98 -30.22
N SER A 294 -16.85 38.26 -29.21
CA SER A 294 -18.25 37.83 -29.09
C SER A 294 -18.51 36.35 -28.75
N GLY A 295 -18.56 36.09 -27.44
CA GLY A 295 -19.26 34.95 -26.85
C GLY A 295 -19.41 35.23 -25.38
N ARG A 296 -20.55 35.82 -24.98
CA ARG A 296 -20.96 35.89 -23.58
C ARG A 296 -21.33 34.45 -23.19
N ASN A 297 -20.33 33.64 -22.85
CA ASN A 297 -20.54 32.24 -22.52
C ASN A 297 -21.28 32.14 -21.18
N GLU A 298 -22.30 31.30 -21.20
CA GLU A 298 -23.24 30.96 -20.13
C GLU A 298 -22.57 30.17 -18.98
N GLU A 299 -21.33 30.49 -18.60
CA GLU A 299 -20.57 29.76 -17.57
C GLU A 299 -20.89 30.22 -16.13
N ASP A 300 -21.64 31.33 -15.97
CA ASP A 300 -21.97 31.91 -14.65
C ASP A 300 -23.22 31.27 -13.98
N SER A 301 -23.90 30.32 -14.62
CA SER A 301 -25.17 29.75 -14.10
C SER A 301 -25.02 28.44 -13.32
N ASP A 302 -23.80 27.87 -13.26
CA ASP A 302 -23.57 26.51 -12.75
C ASP A 302 -23.06 26.36 -11.32
N LEU A 303 -22.90 27.47 -10.60
CA LEU A 303 -22.43 27.44 -9.22
C LEU A 303 -23.48 26.82 -8.29
N ILE A 304 -23.12 25.69 -7.67
CA ILE A 304 -23.89 25.08 -6.58
C ILE A 304 -23.64 25.92 -5.33
N ASP A 305 -24.71 26.33 -4.65
CA ASP A 305 -24.59 26.96 -3.35
C ASP A 305 -24.15 25.93 -2.30
N LEU A 306 -22.85 25.93 -1.99
CA LEU A 306 -22.23 25.06 -1.00
C LEU A 306 -22.37 25.60 0.44
N SER A 307 -23.06 26.72 0.66
CA SER A 307 -23.28 27.25 2.00
C SER A 307 -24.15 26.31 2.83
N GLY A 308 -23.86 26.19 4.13
CA GLY A 308 -24.63 25.34 5.05
C GLY A 308 -24.24 23.86 5.06
N PHE A 309 -23.38 23.41 4.14
CA PHE A 309 -22.72 22.12 4.31
C PHE A 309 -21.60 22.24 5.35
N SER A 310 -21.63 21.36 6.35
CA SER A 310 -20.59 21.26 7.36
C SER A 310 -20.34 19.80 7.68
N GLY A 311 -19.07 19.39 7.60
CA GLY A 311 -18.58 18.15 8.21
C GLY A 311 -17.79 18.46 9.47
N ASN A 312 -17.53 17.46 10.29
CA ASN A 312 -16.77 17.63 11.52
C ASN A 312 -15.25 17.74 11.29
N LEU A 313 -14.75 17.25 10.16
CA LEU A 313 -13.34 17.35 9.81
C LEU A 313 -13.11 18.68 9.09
N ARG A 314 -12.13 19.44 9.55
CA ARG A 314 -11.88 20.79 9.04
C ARG A 314 -11.42 20.75 7.58
N ARG A 315 -11.99 21.62 6.75
CA ARG A 315 -11.44 21.91 5.42
C ARG A 315 -10.29 22.92 5.52
N ASP A 316 -9.14 22.64 4.92
CA ASP A 316 -8.02 23.58 4.83
C ASP A 316 -7.19 23.34 3.58
N ASP A 317 -7.02 24.40 2.77
CA ASP A 317 -6.36 24.28 1.47
C ASP A 317 -4.83 24.41 1.54
N ARG A 318 -4.23 24.74 2.71
CA ARG A 318 -2.78 24.89 2.87
C ARG A 318 -2.08 23.53 2.98
N ASP A 319 -0.91 23.38 2.35
CA ASP A 319 -0.15 22.12 2.35
C ASP A 319 0.41 21.71 3.72
N SER A 320 0.66 22.67 4.61
CA SER A 320 1.19 22.42 5.96
C SER A 320 0.11 22.13 7.01
N SER A 321 -1.17 22.17 6.61
CA SER A 321 -2.28 21.93 7.51
C SER A 321 -2.37 20.46 7.92
N ARG A 322 -2.80 20.26 9.16
CA ARG A 322 -2.93 18.94 9.78
C ARG A 322 -4.37 18.71 10.20
N ASP A 323 -4.74 17.44 10.29
CA ASP A 323 -6.07 16.98 10.69
C ASP A 323 -7.18 17.65 9.88
N CYS A 324 -7.02 17.64 8.56
CA CYS A 324 -7.89 18.35 7.64
C CYS A 324 -8.05 17.63 6.30
N TRP A 325 -9.04 18.06 5.53
CA TRP A 325 -9.25 17.63 4.16
C TRP A 325 -9.28 18.82 3.19
N ARG A 326 -9.04 18.53 1.91
CA ARG A 326 -9.31 19.43 0.80
C ARG A 326 -9.66 18.64 -0.46
N MET A 327 -10.10 19.34 -1.50
CA MET A 327 -10.29 18.72 -2.81
C MET A 327 -8.92 18.39 -3.43
N SER A 328 -8.76 17.18 -3.97
CA SER A 328 -7.58 16.83 -4.77
C SER A 328 -7.78 17.25 -6.22
N ASP A 329 -6.71 17.63 -6.90
CA ASP A 329 -6.76 17.85 -8.36
C ASP A 329 -7.00 16.51 -9.06
N GLY A 330 -8.06 16.42 -9.85
CA GLY A 330 -8.40 15.21 -10.59
C GLY A 330 -7.32 14.80 -11.61
N ASN A 331 -6.46 15.73 -12.03
CA ASN A 331 -5.31 15.43 -12.90
C ASN A 331 -4.22 14.60 -12.21
N ASN A 332 -4.23 14.50 -10.87
CA ASN A 332 -3.34 13.60 -10.13
C ASN A 332 -3.66 12.12 -10.38
N PHE A 333 -4.83 11.82 -10.96
CA PHE A 333 -5.30 10.47 -11.22
C PHE A 333 -5.39 10.21 -12.72
N ARG A 334 -5.02 8.99 -13.13
CA ARG A 334 -5.09 8.55 -14.52
C ARG A 334 -6.28 7.61 -14.70
N VAL A 335 -7.08 7.88 -15.72
CA VAL A 335 -8.32 7.13 -16.03
C VAL A 335 -8.29 6.63 -17.47
N ARG A 336 -9.08 5.61 -17.79
CA ARG A 336 -9.12 5.02 -19.13
C ARG A 336 -9.53 6.06 -20.16
N SER A 337 -8.70 6.23 -21.20
CA SER A 337 -8.98 7.16 -22.29
C SER A 337 -10.12 6.67 -23.18
N LYS A 338 -10.59 7.53 -24.08
CA LYS A 338 -11.57 7.16 -25.11
C LYS A 338 -11.09 6.01 -26.00
N ASN A 339 -9.78 5.89 -26.20
CA ASN A 339 -9.16 4.90 -27.08
C ASN A 339 -8.56 3.72 -26.31
N PHE A 340 -8.77 3.63 -24.99
CA PHE A 340 -8.16 2.63 -24.12
C PHE A 340 -8.31 1.19 -24.64
N VAL A 341 -9.43 0.88 -25.31
CA VAL A 341 -9.64 -0.46 -25.86
C VAL A 341 -8.62 -0.84 -26.95
N TYR A 342 -8.08 0.14 -27.67
CA TYR A 342 -7.12 -0.08 -28.75
C TYR A 342 -5.66 0.06 -28.30
N ASP A 343 -5.38 1.03 -27.44
CA ASP A 343 -4.02 1.44 -27.10
C ASP A 343 -3.67 1.31 -25.61
N LYS A 344 -4.64 0.89 -24.78
CA LYS A 344 -4.54 0.80 -23.31
C LYS A 344 -4.09 2.12 -22.66
N SER A 345 -4.31 3.25 -23.32
CA SER A 345 -3.84 4.56 -22.85
C SER A 345 -4.72 5.13 -21.73
N LYS A 346 -4.07 5.65 -20.68
CA LYS A 346 -4.73 6.38 -19.58
C LYS A 346 -4.41 7.88 -19.66
N ILE A 347 -5.40 8.72 -19.41
CA ILE A 347 -5.28 10.20 -19.44
C ILE A 347 -5.53 10.80 -18.05
N PRO A 348 -5.03 12.01 -17.75
CA PRO A 348 -5.43 12.74 -16.54
C PRO A 348 -6.96 12.89 -16.47
N ALA A 349 -7.54 12.71 -15.29
CA ALA A 349 -8.99 12.60 -15.17
C ALA A 349 -9.76 13.93 -15.28
N GLY A 350 -9.09 15.06 -15.05
CA GLY A 350 -9.71 16.38 -15.11
C GLY A 350 -10.74 16.63 -14.01
N LYS A 351 -11.73 17.49 -14.28
CA LYS A 351 -12.73 17.90 -13.30
C LYS A 351 -13.67 16.73 -12.91
N PRO A 352 -13.88 16.46 -11.60
CA PRO A 352 -14.85 15.45 -11.15
C PRO A 352 -16.31 15.78 -11.51
N LEU A 353 -17.16 14.77 -11.52
CA LEU A 353 -18.59 14.87 -11.82
C LEU A 353 -19.41 15.51 -10.69
N MET A 354 -18.95 15.37 -9.45
CA MET A 354 -19.63 15.86 -8.24
C MET A 354 -18.67 16.69 -7.39
N GLU A 355 -19.22 17.63 -6.63
CA GLU A 355 -18.45 18.53 -5.75
C GLU A 355 -18.43 17.95 -4.32
N LEU A 356 -17.24 17.85 -3.72
CA LEU A 356 -17.06 17.42 -2.33
C LEU A 356 -17.43 18.58 -1.38
N VAL A 357 -18.46 18.39 -0.56
CA VAL A 357 -18.99 19.47 0.30
C VAL A 357 -18.62 19.35 1.77
N ALA A 358 -18.48 18.12 2.26
CA ALA A 358 -18.19 17.86 3.66
C ALA A 358 -17.46 16.52 3.79
N VAL A 359 -16.66 16.42 4.86
CA VAL A 359 -16.08 15.16 5.31
C VAL A 359 -16.33 15.05 6.80
N ASP A 360 -16.81 13.90 7.22
CA ASP A 360 -16.90 13.56 8.62
C ASP A 360 -15.90 12.46 9.01
N TRP A 361 -15.42 12.56 10.24
CA TRP A 361 -14.50 11.65 10.90
C TRP A 361 -15.09 11.22 12.24
N PHE A 362 -15.62 10.01 12.29
CA PHE A 362 -16.33 9.46 13.45
C PHE A 362 -15.60 8.29 14.07
N LYS A 363 -15.86 8.07 15.36
CA LYS A 363 -15.48 6.86 16.08
C LYS A 363 -16.60 6.40 17.00
N ASP A 364 -16.81 5.10 17.14
CA ASP A 364 -17.75 4.53 18.09
C ASP A 364 -17.37 3.09 18.48
N ALA A 365 -17.96 2.58 19.56
CA ALA A 365 -17.85 1.18 19.96
C ALA A 365 -18.58 0.23 19.00
N LYS A 366 -19.60 0.72 18.29
CA LYS A 366 -20.35 -0.03 17.26
C LYS A 366 -20.01 0.49 15.87
N ARG A 367 -20.18 -0.36 14.85
CA ARG A 367 -20.07 0.06 13.45
C ARG A 367 -21.21 1.05 13.14
N MET A 368 -20.89 2.10 12.38
CA MET A 368 -21.84 3.14 12.02
C MET A 368 -22.34 2.94 10.59
N ASP A 369 -23.51 2.34 10.48
CA ASP A 369 -24.21 2.08 9.22
C ASP A 369 -25.30 3.15 8.98
N HIS A 370 -25.62 3.44 7.72
CA HIS A 370 -26.69 4.37 7.33
C HIS A 370 -26.58 5.78 7.96
N VAL A 371 -25.42 6.41 7.80
CA VAL A 371 -25.06 7.76 8.26
C VAL A 371 -26.07 8.82 7.81
N ALA A 372 -26.72 8.66 6.65
CA ALA A 372 -27.74 9.59 6.17
C ALA A 372 -28.95 9.74 7.11
N ARG A 373 -29.21 8.78 8.02
CA ARG A 373 -30.29 8.89 9.02
C ARG A 373 -30.02 9.95 10.08
N ARG A 374 -28.77 10.34 10.28
CA ARG A 374 -28.38 11.26 11.34
C ARG A 374 -28.89 12.67 11.07
N LYS A 375 -29.47 13.29 12.09
CA LYS A 375 -29.89 14.70 12.02
C LYS A 375 -28.69 15.59 11.73
N GLY A 376 -28.87 16.53 10.80
CA GLY A 376 -27.82 17.45 10.39
C GLY A 376 -26.76 16.84 9.48
N CYS A 377 -26.98 15.62 8.99
CA CYS A 377 -26.13 15.02 7.97
C CYS A 377 -26.16 15.86 6.68
N ALA A 378 -25.02 15.99 6.00
CA ALA A 378 -24.90 16.74 4.74
C ALA A 378 -25.87 16.24 3.65
N VAL A 379 -26.25 14.96 3.68
CA VAL A 379 -27.27 14.40 2.78
C VAL A 379 -28.64 15.07 2.95
N GLN A 380 -29.02 15.42 4.19
CA GLN A 380 -30.29 16.10 4.49
C GLN A 380 -30.26 17.54 3.99
N VAL A 381 -29.14 18.25 4.20
CA VAL A 381 -28.92 19.61 3.67
C VAL A 381 -28.98 19.62 2.14
N ALA A 382 -28.40 18.61 1.47
CA ALA A 382 -28.50 18.46 0.03
C ALA A 382 -29.95 18.28 -0.44
N ALA A 383 -30.75 17.50 0.30
CA ALA A 383 -32.16 17.31 0.02
C ALA A 383 -32.97 18.61 0.11
N GLU A 384 -32.74 19.40 1.15
CA GLU A 384 -33.38 20.71 1.33
C GLU A 384 -33.03 21.68 0.20
N LYS A 385 -31.81 21.61 -0.33
CA LYS A 385 -31.34 22.40 -1.48
C LYS A 385 -31.74 21.81 -2.84
N GLY A 386 -32.45 20.68 -2.88
CA GLY A 386 -32.87 20.02 -4.12
C GLY A 386 -31.72 19.42 -4.94
N LEU A 387 -30.61 19.07 -4.27
CA LEU A 387 -29.44 18.45 -4.87
C LEU A 387 -29.50 16.93 -4.70
N PHE A 388 -28.81 16.22 -5.60
CA PHE A 388 -28.50 14.81 -5.43
C PHE A 388 -27.21 14.65 -4.61
N ALA A 389 -27.22 13.79 -3.60
CA ALA A 389 -26.07 13.51 -2.75
C ALA A 389 -25.55 12.08 -2.92
N LEU A 390 -24.22 11.93 -2.87
CA LEU A 390 -23.56 10.64 -2.74
C LEU A 390 -22.74 10.67 -1.44
N ALA A 391 -23.05 9.78 -0.51
CA ALA A 391 -22.28 9.57 0.70
C ALA A 391 -21.44 8.30 0.56
N ILE A 392 -20.12 8.41 0.73
CA ILE A 392 -19.21 7.27 0.74
C ILE A 392 -18.63 7.16 2.13
N ASN A 393 -18.93 6.08 2.85
CA ASN A 393 -18.52 5.84 4.22
C ASN A 393 -17.48 4.71 4.23
N LEU A 394 -16.22 5.05 4.47
CA LEU A 394 -15.16 4.07 4.67
C LEU A 394 -15.15 3.64 6.13
N GLN A 395 -15.60 2.41 6.39
CA GLN A 395 -15.72 1.84 7.72
C GLN A 395 -14.48 1.02 8.06
N VAL A 396 -13.92 1.30 9.23
CA VAL A 396 -12.71 0.66 9.75
C VAL A 396 -13.09 -0.03 11.05
N PRO A 397 -13.43 -1.33 11.01
CA PRO A 397 -13.77 -2.05 12.21
C PRO A 397 -12.53 -2.37 13.05
N GLY A 398 -12.71 -2.43 14.36
CA GLY A 398 -11.64 -2.68 15.32
C GLY A 398 -12.14 -2.63 16.75
N THR A 399 -11.24 -2.46 17.72
CA THR A 399 -11.63 -2.20 19.12
C THR A 399 -12.38 -0.87 19.28
N THR A 400 -12.08 0.08 18.40
CA THR A 400 -12.86 1.28 18.14
C THR A 400 -13.14 1.30 16.65
N ASN A 401 -14.42 1.39 16.28
CA ASN A 401 -14.83 1.47 14.88
C ASN A 401 -14.68 2.92 14.44
N TYR A 402 -13.91 3.15 13.38
CA TYR A 402 -13.81 4.46 12.77
C TYR A 402 -14.64 4.50 11.49
N SER A 403 -15.17 5.67 11.17
CA SER A 403 -15.94 5.89 9.95
C SER A 403 -15.54 7.24 9.36
N MET A 404 -15.07 7.21 8.12
CA MET A 404 -14.74 8.40 7.37
C MET A 404 -15.73 8.58 6.23
N VAL A 405 -16.53 9.64 6.29
CA VAL A 405 -17.67 9.84 5.41
C VAL A 405 -17.42 11.02 4.50
N PHE A 406 -17.46 10.78 3.20
CA PHE A 406 -17.30 11.81 2.16
C PHE A 406 -18.65 12.11 1.54
N TYR A 407 -19.05 13.38 1.52
CA TYR A 407 -20.32 13.81 0.93
C TYR A 407 -20.06 14.59 -0.35
N PHE A 408 -20.49 14.01 -1.47
CA PHE A 408 -20.43 14.63 -2.78
C PHE A 408 -21.83 15.06 -3.22
N VAL A 409 -21.95 16.19 -3.91
CA VAL A 409 -23.25 16.68 -4.41
C VAL A 409 -23.18 17.06 -5.88
N THR A 410 -24.33 16.97 -6.53
CA THR A 410 -24.56 17.51 -7.87
C THR A 410 -26.00 18.01 -8.00
N LYS A 411 -26.26 18.95 -8.91
CA LYS A 411 -27.62 19.49 -9.12
C LYS A 411 -28.59 18.39 -9.55
N LYS A 412 -28.24 17.64 -10.59
CA LYS A 412 -29.04 16.56 -11.17
C LYS A 412 -28.12 15.52 -11.79
N LEU A 413 -28.54 14.26 -11.73
CA LEU A 413 -27.90 13.20 -12.50
C LEU A 413 -28.21 13.39 -13.99
N ILE A 414 -27.18 13.30 -14.82
CA ILE A 414 -27.34 13.41 -16.27
C ILE A 414 -28.09 12.16 -16.76
N PRO A 415 -29.21 12.30 -17.49
CA PRO A 415 -29.98 11.16 -17.99
C PRO A 415 -29.12 10.22 -18.84
N ASN A 416 -29.27 8.91 -18.63
CA ASN A 416 -28.54 7.83 -19.30
C ASN A 416 -27.01 7.84 -19.09
N SER A 417 -26.50 8.68 -18.20
CA SER A 417 -25.08 8.66 -17.84
C SER A 417 -24.71 7.38 -17.07
N LEU A 418 -23.44 6.99 -17.14
CA LEU A 418 -22.91 5.85 -16.36
C LEU A 418 -23.15 6.05 -14.85
N LEU A 419 -23.00 7.28 -14.34
CA LEU A 419 -23.26 7.60 -12.94
C LEU A 419 -24.73 7.40 -12.58
N GLN A 420 -25.68 7.82 -13.42
CA GLN A 420 -27.09 7.56 -13.17
C GLN A 420 -27.38 6.06 -13.17
N ARG A 421 -26.88 5.31 -14.17
CA ARG A 421 -27.06 3.86 -14.24
C ARG A 421 -26.46 3.15 -13.02
N PHE A 422 -25.35 3.64 -12.48
CA PHE A 422 -24.76 3.14 -11.25
C PHE A 422 -25.63 3.42 -10.01
N VAL A 423 -26.16 4.65 -9.91
CA VAL A 423 -27.04 5.03 -8.80
C VAL A 423 -28.33 4.21 -8.79
N ASP A 424 -28.95 4.01 -9.96
CA ASP A 424 -30.23 3.33 -10.11
C ASP A 424 -30.09 1.81 -10.40
N GLY A 425 -28.87 1.29 -10.49
CA GLY A 425 -28.56 -0.12 -10.78
C GLY A 425 -28.80 -1.06 -9.58
N ASP A 426 -28.47 -2.34 -9.77
CA ASP A 426 -28.44 -3.33 -8.70
C ASP A 426 -27.05 -3.41 -8.04
N ASP A 427 -26.94 -4.20 -6.97
CA ASP A 427 -25.70 -4.31 -6.20
C ASP A 427 -24.62 -5.09 -6.98
N GLU A 428 -25.01 -6.05 -7.82
CA GLU A 428 -24.09 -6.75 -8.73
C GLU A 428 -23.42 -5.77 -9.71
N PHE A 429 -24.20 -4.89 -10.33
CA PHE A 429 -23.69 -3.84 -11.21
C PHE A 429 -22.81 -2.86 -10.43
N ARG A 430 -23.22 -2.44 -9.21
CA ARG A 430 -22.41 -1.51 -8.42
C ARG A 430 -21.08 -2.14 -7.99
N ASN A 431 -21.10 -3.37 -7.50
CA ASN A 431 -19.91 -4.08 -7.03
C ASN A 431 -18.90 -4.36 -8.15
N SER A 432 -19.39 -4.64 -9.36
CA SER A 432 -18.53 -4.87 -10.52
C SER A 432 -17.92 -3.59 -11.11
N ARG A 433 -18.38 -2.40 -10.71
CA ARG A 433 -17.97 -1.13 -11.31
C ARG A 433 -17.39 -0.10 -10.34
N PHE A 434 -17.70 -0.15 -9.05
CA PHE A 434 -17.25 0.86 -8.11
C PHE A 434 -15.75 0.76 -7.82
N LYS A 435 -15.01 1.83 -8.12
CA LYS A 435 -13.55 1.85 -8.10
C LYS A 435 -13.03 2.96 -7.20
N LEU A 436 -11.91 2.67 -6.53
CA LEU A 436 -11.10 3.61 -5.77
C LEU A 436 -9.68 3.64 -6.34
N ILE A 437 -9.16 4.84 -6.58
CA ILE A 437 -7.75 5.07 -6.89
C ILE A 437 -7.12 5.76 -5.69
N PRO A 438 -6.32 5.05 -4.89
CA PRO A 438 -5.56 5.68 -3.83
C PRO A 438 -4.27 6.29 -4.40
N SER A 439 -3.74 7.30 -3.72
CA SER A 439 -2.40 7.83 -3.94
C SER A 439 -1.87 8.37 -2.62
N VAL A 440 -0.58 8.20 -2.35
CA VAL A 440 0.03 8.64 -1.09
C VAL A 440 1.15 9.65 -1.40
N PRO A 441 0.79 10.94 -1.65
CA PRO A 441 1.76 11.99 -1.93
C PRO A 441 2.84 12.11 -0.84
N LYS A 442 2.48 11.98 0.44
CA LYS A 442 3.42 12.04 1.58
C LYS A 442 3.25 10.81 2.45
N GLY A 443 4.32 10.05 2.64
CA GLY A 443 4.33 8.86 3.48
C GLY A 443 5.59 8.02 3.29
N SER A 444 5.89 7.15 4.26
CA SER A 444 7.01 6.21 4.14
C SER A 444 6.81 5.26 2.96
N TRP A 445 7.89 4.80 2.35
CA TRP A 445 7.85 3.85 1.24
C TRP A 445 6.98 2.62 1.49
N ILE A 446 7.05 2.03 2.70
CA ILE A 446 6.23 0.85 3.04
C ILE A 446 4.74 1.13 2.92
N VAL A 447 4.28 2.30 3.34
CA VAL A 447 2.88 2.71 3.24
C VAL A 447 2.50 2.93 1.79
N ARG A 448 3.35 3.65 1.03
CA ARG A 448 3.14 3.86 -0.41
C ARG A 448 3.06 2.53 -1.16
N GLN A 449 3.93 1.58 -0.83
CA GLN A 449 3.94 0.24 -1.42
C GLN A 449 2.74 -0.62 -0.98
N SER A 450 2.25 -0.45 0.26
CA SER A 450 1.12 -1.22 0.79
C SER A 450 -0.20 -0.77 0.17
N VAL A 451 -0.42 0.55 0.17
CA VAL A 451 -1.62 1.19 -0.38
C VAL A 451 -1.61 1.09 -1.91
N GLY A 452 -0.45 1.28 -2.53
CA GLY A 452 -0.29 1.34 -3.97
C GLY A 452 -0.89 2.61 -4.58
N SER A 453 -0.80 2.68 -5.91
CA SER A 453 -1.47 3.69 -6.75
C SER A 453 -2.43 3.07 -7.76
N THR A 454 -2.54 1.74 -7.76
CA THR A 454 -3.33 0.98 -8.69
C THR A 454 -4.82 1.10 -8.34
N PRO A 455 -5.69 1.37 -9.33
CA PRO A 455 -7.13 1.35 -9.11
C PRO A 455 -7.61 0.00 -8.56
N CYS A 456 -8.45 0.03 -7.53
CA CYS A 456 -9.06 -1.15 -6.94
C CYS A 456 -10.58 -1.14 -7.16
N LEU A 457 -11.14 -2.25 -7.66
CA LEU A 457 -12.59 -2.47 -7.70
C LEU A 457 -13.07 -2.85 -6.30
N LEU A 458 -13.60 -1.87 -5.57
CA LEU A 458 -13.92 -2.03 -4.15
C LEU A 458 -14.95 -3.15 -3.93
N GLY A 459 -16.00 -3.24 -4.75
CA GLY A 459 -17.03 -4.27 -4.57
C GLY A 459 -16.59 -5.70 -4.92
N LYS A 460 -15.39 -5.88 -5.49
CA LYS A 460 -14.74 -7.20 -5.63
C LYS A 460 -13.79 -7.49 -4.47
N ALA A 461 -13.32 -6.47 -3.76
CA ALA A 461 -12.26 -6.56 -2.76
C ALA A 461 -12.78 -6.57 -1.31
N VAL A 462 -13.89 -5.87 -1.04
CA VAL A 462 -14.50 -5.69 0.28
C VAL A 462 -16.03 -5.74 0.17
N ASP A 463 -16.70 -5.95 1.30
CA ASP A 463 -18.15 -5.97 1.38
C ASP A 463 -18.66 -4.52 1.37
N ILE A 464 -19.71 -4.28 0.58
CA ILE A 464 -20.30 -2.95 0.44
C ILE A 464 -21.80 -3.05 0.63
N THR A 465 -22.34 -2.15 1.46
CA THR A 465 -23.79 -1.97 1.62
C THR A 465 -24.21 -0.69 0.90
N TYR A 466 -25.20 -0.82 0.00
CA TYR A 466 -25.75 0.29 -0.74
C TYR A 466 -27.11 0.69 -0.19
N ILE A 467 -27.30 1.98 0.07
CA ILE A 467 -28.56 2.50 0.60
C ILE A 467 -29.06 3.62 -0.29
N ARG A 468 -30.11 3.31 -1.07
CA ARG A 468 -30.72 4.25 -2.01
C ARG A 468 -31.90 4.97 -1.34
N GLY A 469 -31.77 6.27 -1.14
CA GLY A 469 -32.87 7.16 -0.77
C GLY A 469 -33.62 7.71 -1.98
N SER A 470 -34.45 8.74 -1.82
CA SER A 470 -35.10 9.43 -2.95
C SER A 470 -34.10 10.25 -3.77
N ASN A 471 -33.27 11.04 -3.10
CA ASN A 471 -32.33 12.00 -3.69
C ASN A 471 -30.87 11.75 -3.28
N TYR A 472 -30.56 10.57 -2.77
CA TYR A 472 -29.18 10.20 -2.44
C TYR A 472 -28.92 8.71 -2.64
N LEU A 473 -27.63 8.39 -2.74
CA LEU A 473 -27.10 7.05 -2.56
C LEU A 473 -26.04 7.11 -1.45
N GLU A 474 -26.09 6.18 -0.52
CA GLU A 474 -25.04 5.95 0.47
C GLU A 474 -24.35 4.62 0.19
N ILE A 475 -23.02 4.62 0.32
CA ILE A 475 -22.14 3.49 0.07
C ILE A 475 -21.31 3.25 1.34
N ASP A 476 -21.71 2.27 2.13
CA ASP A 476 -20.97 1.83 3.32
C ASP A 476 -19.97 0.75 2.89
N VAL A 477 -18.67 1.08 2.93
CA VAL A 477 -17.56 0.21 2.53
C VAL A 477 -16.92 -0.38 3.78
N ASP A 478 -17.09 -1.69 4.01
CA ASP A 478 -16.52 -2.38 5.17
C ASP A 478 -15.10 -2.86 4.86
N ILE A 479 -14.10 -2.05 5.22
CA ILE A 479 -12.70 -2.40 4.97
C ILE A 479 -12.26 -3.64 5.75
N GLY A 480 -12.91 -3.95 6.88
CA GLY A 480 -12.54 -5.10 7.70
C GLY A 480 -13.05 -6.43 7.17
N SER A 481 -13.94 -6.45 6.18
CA SER A 481 -14.36 -7.71 5.56
C SER A 481 -13.24 -8.39 4.77
N SER A 482 -12.19 -7.63 4.41
CA SER A 482 -11.00 -8.13 3.74
C SER A 482 -9.80 -8.12 4.67
N THR A 483 -9.21 -9.30 4.91
CA THR A 483 -7.99 -9.44 5.71
C THR A 483 -6.82 -8.65 5.11
N VAL A 484 -6.71 -8.65 3.78
CA VAL A 484 -5.71 -7.90 3.03
C VAL A 484 -5.89 -6.40 3.25
N ALA A 485 -7.11 -5.87 3.06
CA ALA A 485 -7.37 -4.45 3.22
C ALA A 485 -7.21 -4.00 4.68
N ASN A 486 -7.65 -4.82 5.64
CA ASN A 486 -7.47 -4.58 7.06
C ASN A 486 -5.99 -4.59 7.47
N GLY A 487 -5.18 -5.49 6.91
CA GLY A 487 -3.74 -5.53 7.12
C GLY A 487 -3.03 -4.25 6.64
N VAL A 488 -3.35 -3.80 5.43
CA VAL A 488 -2.85 -2.53 4.88
C VAL A 488 -3.27 -1.35 5.75
N LEU A 489 -4.53 -1.33 6.17
CA LEU A 489 -5.06 -0.27 7.02
C LEU A 489 -4.39 -0.23 8.40
N GLY A 490 -4.09 -1.38 9.00
CA GLY A 490 -3.34 -1.46 10.25
C GLY A 490 -1.97 -0.78 10.17
N LEU A 491 -1.27 -0.91 9.03
CA LEU A 491 -0.03 -0.19 8.75
C LEU A 491 -0.29 1.32 8.63
N VAL A 492 -1.31 1.72 7.86
CA VAL A 492 -1.68 3.13 7.63
C VAL A 492 -2.06 3.83 8.94
N CYS A 493 -2.94 3.24 9.75
CA CYS A 493 -3.38 3.79 11.03
C CYS A 493 -2.22 4.01 12.01
N GLY A 494 -1.17 3.19 11.95
CA GLY A 494 0.03 3.35 12.79
C GLY A 494 0.82 4.63 12.50
N VAL A 495 0.71 5.18 11.30
CA VAL A 495 1.49 6.35 10.85
C VAL A 495 0.64 7.47 10.25
N ILE A 496 -0.69 7.37 10.35
CA ILE A 496 -1.68 8.24 9.69
C ILE A 496 -1.47 9.74 9.94
N THR A 497 -0.94 10.12 11.10
CA THR A 497 -0.62 11.50 11.47
C THR A 497 0.56 12.10 10.69
N THR A 498 1.29 11.28 9.93
CA THR A 498 2.42 11.68 9.08
C THR A 498 2.11 11.55 7.59
N LEU A 499 0.94 11.00 7.26
CA LEU A 499 0.54 10.73 5.88
C LEU A 499 -0.26 11.88 5.26
N VAL A 500 -0.09 12.03 3.97
CA VAL A 500 -1.06 12.71 3.09
C VAL A 500 -1.55 11.66 2.11
N VAL A 501 -2.86 11.47 2.06
CA VAL A 501 -3.52 10.46 1.23
C VAL A 501 -4.54 11.13 0.33
N ASP A 502 -4.43 10.83 -0.94
CA ASP A 502 -5.36 11.19 -2.00
C ASP A 502 -6.23 9.98 -2.34
N MET A 503 -7.54 10.21 -2.45
CA MET A 503 -8.49 9.18 -2.85
C MET A 503 -9.39 9.73 -3.94
N ALA A 504 -9.55 8.98 -5.02
CA ALA A 504 -10.49 9.28 -6.08
C ALA A 504 -11.46 8.12 -6.30
N PHE A 505 -12.74 8.45 -6.34
CA PHE A 505 -13.82 7.49 -6.57
C PHE A 505 -14.34 7.62 -8.00
N LEU A 506 -14.62 6.50 -8.65
CA LEU A 506 -15.16 6.46 -10.02
C LEU A 506 -15.96 5.19 -10.28
N VAL A 507 -16.73 5.21 -11.37
CA VAL A 507 -17.41 4.03 -11.91
C VAL A 507 -16.62 3.55 -13.12
N GLN A 508 -16.21 2.29 -13.12
CA GLN A 508 -15.44 1.69 -14.21
C GLN A 508 -16.26 1.62 -15.49
N ALA A 509 -15.66 2.04 -16.60
CA ALA A 509 -16.23 1.87 -17.93
C ALA A 509 -15.86 0.48 -18.50
N ASN A 510 -16.88 -0.25 -18.99
CA ASN A 510 -16.71 -1.55 -19.66
C ASN A 510 -17.30 -1.54 -21.08
N THR A 511 -17.81 -0.42 -21.58
CA THR A 511 -18.25 -0.29 -22.97
C THR A 511 -17.66 0.95 -23.62
N TYR A 512 -17.61 0.97 -24.96
CA TYR A 512 -17.02 2.08 -25.70
C TYR A 512 -17.75 3.42 -25.49
N ASP A 513 -19.07 3.38 -25.29
CA ASP A 513 -19.90 4.56 -25.02
C ASP A 513 -19.73 5.11 -23.60
N GLU A 514 -19.18 4.31 -22.68
CA GLU A 514 -18.86 4.71 -21.32
C GLU A 514 -17.52 5.44 -21.19
N LEU A 515 -16.66 5.40 -22.22
CA LEU A 515 -15.34 6.03 -22.24
C LEU A 515 -15.38 7.48 -22.80
N PRO A 516 -14.49 8.38 -22.32
CA PRO A 516 -13.49 8.17 -21.28
C PRO A 516 -14.11 8.09 -19.88
N GLU A 517 -13.44 7.38 -18.98
CA GLU A 517 -13.79 7.35 -17.57
C GLU A 517 -13.68 8.76 -16.95
N ARG A 518 -14.50 9.02 -15.92
CA ARG A 518 -14.48 10.29 -15.17
C ARG A 518 -14.61 10.02 -13.68
N LEU A 519 -13.95 10.84 -12.87
CA LEU A 519 -14.06 10.75 -11.42
C LEU A 519 -15.45 11.20 -10.97
N ILE A 520 -16.04 10.47 -10.04
CA ILE A 520 -17.16 10.96 -9.25
C ILE A 520 -16.70 12.15 -8.40
N GLY A 521 -15.58 11.95 -7.69
CA GLY A 521 -15.04 12.91 -6.75
C GLY A 521 -13.66 12.50 -6.28
N ALA A 522 -12.89 13.48 -5.78
CA ALA A 522 -11.57 13.23 -5.22
C ALA A 522 -11.35 14.07 -3.95
N VAL A 523 -10.59 13.51 -3.02
CA VAL A 523 -10.29 14.11 -1.72
C VAL A 523 -8.81 13.93 -1.40
N ARG A 524 -8.20 14.95 -0.79
CA ARG A 524 -6.90 14.87 -0.12
C ARG A 524 -7.12 15.00 1.37
N MET A 525 -6.53 14.10 2.13
CA MET A 525 -6.54 14.10 3.59
C MET A 525 -5.12 14.25 4.10
N SER A 526 -4.93 15.16 5.05
CA SER A 526 -3.60 15.52 5.52
C SER A 526 -3.48 15.30 7.02
N HIS A 527 -2.54 14.43 7.41
CA HIS A 527 -2.11 14.23 8.79
C HIS A 527 -3.27 13.97 9.77
N ILE A 528 -4.20 13.09 9.39
CA ILE A 528 -5.41 12.80 10.18
C ILE A 528 -5.02 12.24 11.55
N GLU A 529 -5.70 12.70 12.59
CA GLU A 529 -5.50 12.24 13.95
C GLU A 529 -6.63 11.30 14.39
N LEU A 530 -6.30 10.09 14.90
CA LEU A 530 -7.33 9.16 15.39
C LEU A 530 -8.07 9.73 16.61
N SER A 531 -7.39 10.54 17.42
CA SER A 531 -7.98 11.18 18.59
C SER A 531 -9.03 12.24 18.26
N SER A 532 -8.95 12.89 17.09
CA SER A 532 -9.87 13.95 16.68
C SER A 532 -11.24 13.42 16.22
N ALA A 533 -11.33 12.11 15.90
CA ALA A 533 -12.60 11.48 15.56
C ALA A 533 -13.65 11.70 16.65
N ILE A 534 -14.85 12.05 16.24
CA ILE A 534 -15.96 12.41 17.14
C ILE A 534 -16.87 11.21 17.37
N VAL A 535 -17.37 11.04 18.59
CA VAL A 535 -18.45 10.09 18.86
C VAL A 535 -19.77 10.70 18.37
N PRO A 536 -20.44 10.09 17.38
CA PRO A 536 -21.66 10.65 16.85
C PRO A 536 -22.77 10.62 17.91
N VAL A 537 -23.55 11.70 18.00
CA VAL A 537 -24.79 11.69 18.79
C VAL A 537 -25.86 11.00 17.93
N LEU A 538 -26.08 9.72 18.20
CA LEU A 538 -27.22 8.98 17.66
C LEU A 538 -28.38 9.19 18.63
N GLU A 539 -29.47 9.80 18.19
CA GLU A 539 -30.71 9.76 18.98
C GLU A 539 -31.25 8.32 18.90
N ASP A 540 -31.50 7.71 20.06
CA ASP A 540 -32.03 6.34 20.21
C ASP A 540 -33.36 6.09 19.47
#